data_AF-B3MBF9-F1
#
_entry.id   AF-B3MBF9-F1
#
_cell.length_a   1.000
_cell.length_b   1.000
_cell.length_c   1.000
_cell.angle_alpha   90.00
_cell.angle_beta   90.00
_cell.angle_gamma   90.00
#
_symmetry.space_group_name_H-M   'P 1'
#
loop_
_entity.id
_entity.type
_entity.pdbx_description
1 polymer ?
#
loop_
_entity_poly.entity_id
_entity_poly.type
_entity_poly.pdbx_seq_one_letter_code
_entity_poly.pdbx_strand_id
1 'polypeptide(L)'
;MEDRRQRLRAYRRARRKFALIVYVLTIAWMILALIQWIIVALIAEISDIFRASYWISIIFFVVAMLLVILFIFLEKVRFIIGLNWLLTVLIVEFIIIGLFALVSRSPWPDIVMWFFICVLLVFIFVLLGSIIPHDLTLDVVILFVLAFIFLMITIYFIMLYILLEMPYSFLIFQLFVSTIVLLFVMYHAQTINGGRFAEMRLNDHLLASLILFHDFIILFLLSFYAQIIHKFASRYSTTGGETTTQDAPPDSGSGPDSGPSGSDSERGSGDVGG
;
A
#
# COMPACT_ATOMS: atom_id res chain seq x y z
N MET A 1 17.71 37.14 30.96
CA MET A 1 17.74 36.69 29.54
C MET A 1 18.26 35.26 29.36
N GLU A 2 19.14 34.78 30.23
CA GLU A 2 19.72 33.42 30.16
C GLU A 2 18.70 32.31 30.45
N ASP A 3 17.83 32.49 31.45
CA ASP A 3 16.75 31.54 31.77
C ASP A 3 15.80 31.29 30.58
N ARG A 4 15.46 32.35 29.83
CA ARG A 4 14.62 32.22 28.63
C ARG A 4 15.32 31.38 27.56
N ARG A 5 16.63 31.59 27.35
CA ARG A 5 17.43 30.80 26.40
C ARG A 5 17.55 29.34 26.85
N GLN A 6 17.71 29.08 28.15
CA GLN A 6 17.76 27.72 28.70
C GLN A 6 16.42 26.99 28.54
N ARG A 7 15.29 27.63 28.88
CA ARG A 7 13.94 27.07 28.68
C ARG A 7 13.66 26.74 27.21
N LEU A 8 14.03 27.64 26.29
CA LEU A 8 13.89 27.42 24.84
C LEU A 8 14.78 26.28 24.32
N ARG A 9 15.97 26.07 24.90
CA ARG A 9 16.83 24.93 24.56
C ARG A 9 16.26 23.62 25.11
N ALA A 10 15.74 23.63 26.34
CA ALA A 10 15.10 22.47 26.97
C ALA A 10 13.86 22.01 26.19
N TYR A 11 12.97 22.96 25.83
CA TYR A 11 11.80 22.69 24.99
C TYR A 11 12.20 22.07 23.63
N ARG A 12 13.16 22.67 22.91
CA ARG A 12 13.64 22.13 21.62
C ARG A 12 14.22 20.73 21.74
N ARG A 13 14.94 20.44 22.83
CA ARG A 13 15.48 19.08 23.09
C ARG A 13 14.36 18.09 23.35
N ALA A 14 13.38 18.43 24.17
CA ALA A 14 12.23 17.57 24.45
C ALA A 14 11.43 17.27 23.18
N ARG A 15 11.18 18.29 22.36
CA ARG A 15 10.47 18.16 21.08
C ARG A 15 11.20 17.29 20.07
N ARG A 16 12.52 17.44 19.93
CA ARG A 16 13.34 16.56 19.07
C ARG A 16 13.32 15.11 19.53
N LYS A 17 13.39 14.87 20.84
CA LYS A 17 13.27 13.51 21.40
C LYS A 17 11.90 12.91 21.11
N PHE A 18 10.84 13.68 21.30
CA PHE A 18 9.48 13.27 20.96
C PHE A 18 9.36 12.89 19.49
N ALA A 19 9.76 13.79 18.57
CA ALA A 19 9.69 13.53 17.13
C ALA A 19 10.52 12.29 16.73
N LEU A 20 11.72 12.13 17.30
CA LEU A 20 12.55 10.96 17.06
C LEU A 20 11.85 9.66 17.49
N ILE A 21 11.25 9.63 18.68
CA ILE A 21 10.50 8.45 19.18
C ILE A 21 9.34 8.13 18.25
N VAL A 22 8.58 9.15 17.82
CA VAL A 22 7.45 8.98 16.90
C VAL A 22 7.89 8.35 15.58
N TYR A 23 8.91 8.90 14.93
CA TYR A 23 9.39 8.39 13.64
C TYR A 23 10.00 6.99 13.76
N VAL A 24 10.79 6.72 14.80
CA VAL A 24 11.34 5.37 15.05
C VAL A 24 10.22 4.36 15.26
N LEU A 25 9.19 4.72 16.01
CA LEU A 25 8.07 3.84 16.29
C LEU A 25 7.22 3.58 15.03
N THR A 26 6.98 4.60 14.20
CA THR A 26 6.33 4.43 12.90
C THR A 26 7.13 3.50 11.99
N ILE A 27 8.46 3.64 11.94
CA ILE A 27 9.33 2.73 11.16
C ILE A 27 9.24 1.31 11.72
N ALA A 28 9.22 1.14 13.04
CA ALA A 28 9.06 -0.18 13.66
C ALA A 28 7.73 -0.86 13.25
N TRP A 29 6.61 -0.10 13.22
CA TRP A 29 5.32 -0.60 12.74
C TRP A 29 5.35 -0.98 11.25
N MET A 30 6.00 -0.17 10.41
CA MET A 30 6.17 -0.47 8.99
C MET A 30 7.01 -1.74 8.76
N ILE A 31 8.09 -1.94 9.52
CA ILE A 31 8.93 -3.15 9.45
C ILE A 31 8.14 -4.38 9.90
N LEU A 32 7.39 -4.27 11.00
CA LEU A 32 6.51 -5.33 11.49
C LEU A 32 5.50 -5.74 10.42
N ALA A 33 4.83 -4.76 9.80
CA ALA A 33 3.88 -4.99 8.72
C ALA A 33 4.54 -5.69 7.52
N LEU A 34 5.72 -5.21 7.09
CA LEU A 34 6.45 -5.81 5.98
C LEU A 34 6.80 -7.28 6.25
N ILE A 35 7.32 -7.60 7.44
CA ILE A 35 7.67 -8.97 7.81
C ILE A 35 6.44 -9.86 7.73
N GLN A 36 5.32 -9.46 8.34
CA GLN A 36 4.09 -10.25 8.32
C GLN A 36 3.54 -10.43 6.89
N TRP A 37 3.53 -9.38 6.08
CA TRP A 37 3.05 -9.45 4.70
C TRP A 37 3.91 -10.34 3.82
N ILE A 38 5.24 -10.31 3.98
CA ILE A 38 6.15 -11.18 3.23
C ILE A 38 5.96 -12.64 3.62
N ILE A 39 5.75 -12.94 4.91
CA ILE A 39 5.43 -14.30 5.36
C ILE A 39 4.15 -14.80 4.69
N VAL A 40 3.09 -13.99 4.68
CA VAL A 40 1.82 -14.35 4.02
C VAL A 40 2.00 -14.56 2.52
N ALA A 41 2.78 -13.69 1.85
CA ALA A 41 2.97 -13.75 0.41
C ALA A 41 3.89 -14.90 -0.06
N LEU A 42 4.83 -15.36 0.78
CA LEU A 42 5.75 -16.44 0.44
C LEU A 42 5.19 -17.83 0.74
N ILE A 43 4.36 -17.96 1.78
CA ILE A 43 3.80 -19.26 2.19
C ILE A 43 2.46 -19.50 1.47
N ALA A 44 2.48 -20.40 0.47
CA ALA A 44 1.32 -20.70 -0.37
C ALA A 44 0.07 -21.10 0.44
N GLU A 45 0.23 -21.97 1.44
CA GLU A 45 -0.87 -22.44 2.29
C GLU A 45 -1.58 -21.28 3.01
N ILE A 46 -0.82 -20.35 3.56
CA ILE A 46 -1.35 -19.17 4.25
C ILE A 46 -2.04 -18.25 3.26
N SER A 47 -1.40 -18.01 2.10
CA SER A 47 -1.98 -17.21 1.02
C SER A 47 -3.34 -17.76 0.56
N ASP A 48 -3.45 -19.09 0.39
CA ASP A 48 -4.68 -19.73 -0.07
C ASP A 48 -5.80 -19.65 0.98
N ILE A 49 -5.48 -19.79 2.27
CA ILE A 49 -6.45 -19.57 3.36
C ILE A 49 -7.03 -18.15 3.30
N PHE A 50 -6.19 -17.12 3.16
CA PHE A 50 -6.65 -15.72 3.10
C PHE A 50 -7.32 -15.35 1.77
N ARG A 51 -7.06 -16.09 0.68
CA ARG A 51 -7.81 -15.95 -0.57
C ARG A 51 -9.22 -16.52 -0.43
N ALA A 52 -9.35 -17.72 0.14
CA ALA A 52 -10.63 -18.38 0.36
C ALA A 52 -11.48 -17.66 1.42
N SER A 53 -10.86 -17.22 2.51
CA SER A 53 -11.51 -16.58 3.65
C SER A 53 -11.23 -15.09 3.73
N TYR A 54 -11.33 -14.38 2.60
CA TYR A 54 -11.02 -12.94 2.51
C TYR A 54 -11.89 -12.06 3.43
N TRP A 55 -13.09 -12.52 3.79
CA TRP A 55 -13.99 -11.85 4.73
C TRP A 55 -13.36 -11.61 6.10
N ILE A 56 -12.45 -12.49 6.54
CA ILE A 56 -11.75 -12.35 7.82
C ILE A 56 -10.93 -11.06 7.82
N SER A 57 -10.14 -10.81 6.78
CA SER A 57 -9.37 -9.56 6.65
C SER A 57 -10.27 -8.33 6.62
N ILE A 58 -11.42 -8.39 5.95
CA ILE A 58 -12.38 -7.27 5.95
C ILE A 58 -12.87 -6.96 7.36
N ILE A 59 -13.24 -7.98 8.14
CA ILE A 59 -13.70 -7.80 9.52
C ILE A 59 -12.60 -7.16 10.38
N PHE A 60 -11.38 -7.67 10.33
CA PHE A 60 -10.25 -7.11 11.08
C PHE A 60 -9.96 -5.66 10.67
N PHE A 61 -10.01 -5.34 9.38
CA PHE A 61 -9.82 -3.99 8.89
C PHE A 61 -10.89 -3.02 9.44
N VAL A 62 -12.17 -3.39 9.38
CA VAL A 62 -13.27 -2.56 9.91
C VAL A 62 -13.15 -2.39 11.42
N VAL A 63 -12.87 -3.46 12.16
CA VAL A 63 -12.66 -3.40 13.61
C VAL A 63 -11.49 -2.49 13.95
N ALA A 64 -10.39 -2.56 13.20
CA ALA A 64 -9.24 -1.69 13.42
C ALA A 64 -9.61 -0.21 13.21
N MET A 65 -10.34 0.13 12.15
CA MET A 65 -10.80 1.49 11.91
C MET A 65 -11.69 2.02 13.04
N LEU A 66 -12.59 1.19 13.57
CA LEU A 66 -13.41 1.55 14.73
C LEU A 66 -12.57 1.78 15.99
N LEU A 67 -11.56 0.94 16.22
CA LEU A 67 -10.65 1.09 17.36
C LEU A 67 -9.79 2.36 17.24
N VAL A 68 -9.38 2.75 16.04
CA VAL A 68 -8.65 4.00 15.79
C VAL A 68 -9.51 5.21 16.11
N ILE A 69 -10.75 5.21 15.65
CA ILE A 69 -11.73 6.25 15.98
C ILE A 69 -11.89 6.35 17.50
N LEU A 70 -12.11 5.21 18.16
CA LEU A 70 -12.22 5.14 19.61
C LEU A 70 -10.97 5.70 20.31
N PHE A 71 -9.78 5.35 19.83
CA PHE A 71 -8.50 5.77 20.38
C PHE A 71 -8.22 7.27 20.19
N ILE A 72 -8.70 7.86 19.10
CA ILE A 72 -8.63 9.31 18.86
C ILE A 72 -9.56 10.06 19.81
N PHE A 73 -10.81 9.62 19.98
CA PHE A 73 -11.81 10.33 20.80
C PHE A 73 -11.68 10.09 22.30
N LEU A 74 -11.22 8.92 22.75
CA LEU A 74 -11.09 8.59 24.17
C LEU A 74 -9.73 9.01 24.74
N GLU A 75 -9.56 10.32 24.94
CA GLU A 75 -8.34 10.88 25.51
C GLU A 75 -7.95 10.27 26.88
N LYS A 76 -8.95 9.94 27.73
CA LYS A 76 -8.73 9.31 29.04
C LYS A 76 -8.00 7.97 28.96
N VAL A 77 -8.27 7.19 27.91
CA VAL A 77 -7.68 5.87 27.70
C VAL A 77 -6.19 5.98 27.36
N ARG A 78 -5.79 7.05 26.66
CA ARG A 78 -4.39 7.31 26.28
C ARG A 78 -3.50 7.66 27.48
N PHE A 79 -4.06 8.18 28.56
CA PHE A 79 -3.29 8.51 29.76
C PHE A 79 -2.85 7.27 30.57
N ILE A 80 -3.53 6.13 30.41
CA ILE A 80 -3.18 4.90 31.10
C ILE A 80 -2.11 4.17 30.27
N ILE A 81 -0.86 4.20 30.72
CA ILE A 81 0.29 3.79 29.90
C ILE A 81 0.19 2.35 29.34
N GLY A 82 -0.24 1.39 30.17
CA GLY A 82 -0.38 0.00 29.74
C GLY A 82 -1.50 -0.20 28.72
N LEU A 83 -2.65 0.45 28.95
CA LEU A 83 -3.80 0.36 28.06
C LEU A 83 -3.53 1.08 26.72
N ASN A 84 -2.81 2.19 26.75
CA ASN A 84 -2.39 2.93 25.57
C ASN A 84 -1.50 2.08 24.65
N TRP A 85 -0.50 1.40 25.22
CA TRP A 85 0.34 0.46 24.47
C TRP A 85 -0.46 -0.73 23.92
N LEU A 86 -1.28 -1.36 24.76
CA LEU A 86 -2.09 -2.51 24.36
C LEU A 86 -3.01 -2.18 23.18
N LEU A 87 -3.74 -1.06 23.25
CA LEU A 87 -4.62 -0.61 22.17
C LEU A 87 -3.84 -0.27 20.90
N THR A 88 -2.69 0.40 21.03
CA THR A 88 -1.87 0.77 19.87
C THR A 88 -1.38 -0.47 19.13
N VAL A 89 -0.85 -1.47 19.85
CA VAL A 89 -0.39 -2.73 19.25
C VAL A 89 -1.56 -3.46 18.60
N LEU A 90 -2.71 -3.56 19.29
CA LEU A 90 -3.88 -4.25 18.77
C LEU A 90 -4.42 -3.59 17.50
N ILE A 91 -4.44 -2.24 17.44
CA ILE A 91 -4.80 -1.51 16.23
C ILE A 91 -3.83 -1.84 15.08
N VAL A 92 -2.52 -1.75 15.33
CA VAL A 92 -1.49 -2.01 14.31
C VAL A 92 -1.64 -3.43 13.76
N GLU A 93 -1.75 -4.44 14.63
CA GLU A 93 -1.93 -5.84 14.23
C GLU A 93 -3.21 -6.06 13.42
N PHE A 94 -4.34 -5.49 13.85
CA PHE A 94 -5.61 -5.66 13.13
C PHE A 94 -5.60 -5.01 11.75
N ILE A 95 -4.89 -3.89 11.58
CA ILE A 95 -4.70 -3.28 10.26
C ILE A 95 -3.84 -4.18 9.38
N ILE A 96 -2.73 -4.70 9.91
CA ILE A 96 -1.82 -5.59 9.17
C ILE A 96 -2.58 -6.82 8.68
N ILE A 97 -3.34 -7.49 9.56
CA ILE A 97 -4.21 -8.63 9.23
C ILE A 97 -5.31 -8.22 8.23
N GLY A 98 -5.83 -7.00 8.37
CA GLY A 98 -6.81 -6.42 7.46
C GLY A 98 -6.35 -6.34 6.01
N LEU A 99 -5.04 -6.27 5.77
CA LEU A 99 -4.45 -6.24 4.43
C LEU A 99 -4.05 -7.63 3.91
N PHE A 100 -4.10 -8.70 4.71
CA PHE A 100 -3.63 -10.03 4.30
C PHE A 100 -4.33 -10.58 3.05
N ALA A 101 -5.64 -10.36 2.90
CA ALA A 101 -6.37 -10.78 1.71
C ALA A 101 -5.89 -10.09 0.41
N LEU A 102 -5.38 -8.87 0.50
CA LEU A 102 -4.82 -8.15 -0.65
C LEU A 102 -3.38 -8.60 -0.91
N VAL A 103 -2.59 -8.71 0.16
CA VAL A 103 -1.21 -9.21 0.12
C VAL A 103 -1.13 -10.61 -0.46
N SER A 104 -2.03 -11.51 -0.09
CA SER A 104 -2.04 -12.88 -0.63
C SER A 104 -2.34 -12.93 -2.13
N ARG A 105 -2.93 -11.89 -2.71
CA ARG A 105 -3.21 -11.79 -4.16
C ARG A 105 -2.08 -11.11 -4.93
N SER A 106 -1.20 -10.38 -4.24
CA SER A 106 -0.05 -9.70 -4.84
C SER A 106 1.18 -10.62 -4.87
N PRO A 107 1.97 -10.57 -5.94
CA PRO A 107 3.28 -11.24 -5.95
C PRO A 107 4.26 -10.52 -5.02
N TRP A 108 5.10 -11.29 -4.31
CA TRP A 108 6.03 -10.78 -3.31
C TRP A 108 7.00 -9.68 -3.81
N PRO A 109 7.54 -9.69 -5.06
CA PRO A 109 8.45 -8.64 -5.50
C PRO A 109 7.73 -7.28 -5.63
N ASP A 110 6.47 -7.29 -6.10
CA ASP A 110 5.67 -6.09 -6.25
C ASP A 110 5.29 -5.51 -4.87
N ILE A 111 5.02 -6.35 -3.87
CA ILE A 111 4.80 -5.91 -2.48
C ILE A 111 6.02 -5.14 -1.97
N VAL A 112 7.23 -5.70 -2.11
CA VAL A 112 8.47 -5.07 -1.63
C VAL A 112 8.74 -3.75 -2.36
N MET A 113 8.62 -3.76 -3.70
CA MET A 113 8.86 -2.56 -4.51
C MET A 113 7.93 -1.42 -4.11
N TRP A 114 6.61 -1.67 -4.06
CA TRP A 114 5.63 -0.65 -3.70
C TRP A 114 5.73 -0.22 -2.25
N PHE A 115 6.11 -1.12 -1.33
CA PHE A 115 6.39 -0.77 0.05
C PHE A 115 7.48 0.31 0.14
N PHE A 116 8.62 0.11 -0.54
CA PHE A 116 9.70 1.10 -0.54
C PHE A 116 9.32 2.42 -1.24
N ILE A 117 8.53 2.36 -2.32
CA ILE A 117 8.01 3.57 -2.97
C ILE A 117 7.13 4.38 -2.00
N CYS A 118 6.20 3.71 -1.30
CA CYS A 118 5.33 4.36 -0.32
C CYS A 118 6.12 4.93 0.87
N VAL A 119 7.09 4.18 1.41
CA VAL A 119 7.99 4.67 2.47
C VAL A 119 8.77 5.90 2.01
N LEU A 120 9.32 5.88 0.80
CA LEU A 120 10.04 7.01 0.22
C LEU A 120 9.15 8.24 0.07
N LEU A 121 7.92 8.07 -0.42
CA LEU A 121 6.95 9.17 -0.56
C LEU A 121 6.61 9.79 0.79
N VAL A 122 6.27 8.97 1.80
CA VAL A 122 6.00 9.45 3.16
C VAL A 122 7.22 10.18 3.71
N PHE A 123 8.42 9.61 3.55
CA PHE A 123 9.66 10.23 4.04
C PHE A 123 9.91 11.61 3.41
N ILE A 124 9.77 11.72 2.09
CA ILE A 124 9.93 13.00 1.37
C ILE A 124 8.92 14.03 1.88
N PHE A 125 7.66 13.66 2.05
CA PHE A 125 6.62 14.59 2.49
C PHE A 125 6.71 14.94 3.98
N VAL A 126 7.19 14.04 4.83
CA VAL A 126 7.56 14.36 6.22
C VAL A 126 8.69 15.38 6.25
N LEU A 127 9.74 15.19 5.43
CA LEU A 127 10.86 16.12 5.34
C LEU A 127 10.42 17.48 4.80
N LEU A 128 9.62 17.49 3.74
CA LEU A 128 9.07 18.70 3.14
C LEU A 128 8.17 19.45 4.13
N GLY A 129 7.27 18.75 4.84
CA GLY A 129 6.47 19.33 5.92
C GLY A 129 7.33 19.91 7.05
N SER A 130 8.48 19.29 7.34
CA SER A 130 9.43 19.75 8.37
C SER A 130 10.19 21.02 7.97
N ILE A 131 10.44 21.23 6.67
CA ILE A 131 11.27 22.34 6.16
C ILE A 131 10.42 23.55 5.72
N ILE A 132 9.21 23.31 5.21
CA ILE A 132 8.37 24.37 4.66
C ILE A 132 8.13 25.47 5.69
N PRO A 133 8.38 26.75 5.36
CA PRO A 133 8.18 27.87 6.27
C PRO A 133 6.70 28.22 6.46
N HIS A 134 5.81 27.81 5.56
CA HIS A 134 4.36 28.00 5.68
C HIS A 134 3.76 27.12 6.78
N ASP A 135 2.85 27.68 7.58
CA ASP A 135 2.22 26.97 8.70
C ASP A 135 0.89 26.33 8.26
N LEU A 136 0.93 25.05 7.90
CA LEU A 136 -0.27 24.30 7.52
C LEU A 136 -1.18 24.04 8.73
N THR A 137 -0.66 24.16 9.95
CA THR A 137 -1.44 23.92 11.16
C THR A 137 -2.44 25.03 11.45
N LEU A 138 -2.17 26.24 10.95
CA LEU A 138 -3.11 27.36 10.95
C LEU A 138 -4.23 27.14 9.92
N ASP A 139 -3.87 26.58 8.77
CA ASP A 139 -4.76 26.37 7.62
C ASP A 139 -5.49 25.02 7.63
N VAL A 140 -5.57 24.34 8.78
CA VAL A 140 -6.16 22.99 8.89
C VAL A 140 -7.57 22.90 8.28
N VAL A 141 -8.37 23.96 8.41
CA VAL A 141 -9.72 24.03 7.82
C VAL A 141 -9.65 24.03 6.29
N ILE A 142 -8.69 24.76 5.71
CA ILE A 142 -8.47 24.81 4.26
C ILE A 142 -8.02 23.44 3.76
N LEU A 143 -7.12 22.76 4.49
CA LEU A 143 -6.70 21.39 4.15
C LEU A 143 -7.89 20.44 4.13
N PHE A 144 -8.80 20.53 5.11
CA PHE A 144 -10.03 19.73 5.12
C PHE A 144 -10.95 20.06 3.94
N VAL A 145 -11.18 21.33 3.64
CA VAL A 145 -12.02 21.73 2.49
C VAL A 145 -11.42 21.25 1.17
N LEU A 146 -10.11 21.40 0.99
CA LEU A 146 -9.40 20.91 -0.20
C LEU A 146 -9.50 19.39 -0.33
N ALA A 147 -9.33 18.67 0.79
CA ALA A 147 -9.50 17.22 0.84
C ALA A 147 -10.91 16.79 0.46
N PHE A 148 -11.95 17.50 0.90
CA PHE A 148 -13.33 17.22 0.49
C PHE A 148 -13.56 17.44 -1.01
N ILE A 149 -13.01 18.52 -1.58
CA ILE A 149 -13.11 18.78 -3.02
C ILE A 149 -12.44 17.67 -3.81
N PHE A 150 -11.21 17.28 -3.44
CA PHE A 150 -10.51 16.18 -4.08
C PHE A 150 -11.23 14.84 -3.87
N LEU A 151 -11.85 14.61 -2.71
CA LEU A 151 -12.67 13.44 -2.46
C LEU A 151 -13.86 13.37 -3.44
N MET A 152 -14.58 14.47 -3.65
CA MET A 152 -15.67 14.51 -4.63
C MET A 152 -15.20 14.19 -6.05
N ILE A 153 -14.03 14.73 -6.45
CA ILE A 153 -13.41 14.41 -7.74
C ILE A 153 -13.05 12.91 -7.82
N THR A 154 -12.48 12.34 -6.75
CA THR A 154 -12.12 10.90 -6.74
C THR A 154 -13.34 10.00 -6.86
N ILE A 155 -14.47 10.34 -6.20
CA ILE A 155 -15.73 9.61 -6.31
C ILE A 155 -16.23 9.60 -7.76
N TYR A 156 -16.11 10.72 -8.46
CA TYR A 156 -16.46 10.79 -9.88
C TYR A 156 -15.59 9.87 -10.74
N PHE A 157 -14.26 9.91 -10.57
CA PHE A 157 -13.36 9.08 -11.37
C PHE A 157 -13.46 7.58 -11.05
N ILE A 158 -13.68 7.18 -9.80
CA ILE A 158 -13.92 5.77 -9.48
C ILE A 158 -15.26 5.29 -10.05
N MET A 159 -16.28 6.14 -10.11
CA MET A 159 -17.52 5.81 -10.80
C MET A 159 -17.31 5.63 -12.31
N LEU A 160 -16.50 6.47 -12.97
CA LEU A 160 -16.15 6.27 -14.38
C LEU A 160 -15.42 4.95 -14.61
N TYR A 161 -14.52 4.55 -13.70
CA TYR A 161 -13.85 3.27 -13.76
C TYR A 161 -14.82 2.10 -13.68
N ILE A 162 -15.76 2.14 -12.73
CA ILE A 162 -16.70 1.04 -12.47
C ILE A 162 -17.82 0.95 -13.52
N LEU A 163 -18.40 2.09 -13.92
CA LEU A 163 -19.59 2.12 -14.78
C LEU A 163 -19.28 2.18 -16.27
N LEU A 164 -18.18 2.84 -16.66
CA LEU A 164 -17.79 3.01 -18.06
C LEU A 164 -16.53 2.23 -18.43
N GLU A 165 -15.99 1.43 -17.49
CA GLU A 165 -14.81 0.57 -17.69
C GLU A 165 -13.59 1.33 -18.24
N MET A 166 -13.44 2.62 -17.89
CA MET A 166 -12.34 3.46 -18.37
C MET A 166 -11.09 3.25 -17.50
N PRO A 167 -10.08 2.45 -17.89
CA PRO A 167 -9.02 2.00 -16.98
C PRO A 167 -8.13 3.15 -16.48
N TYR A 168 -7.90 4.18 -17.31
CA TYR A 168 -7.07 5.33 -16.95
C TYR A 168 -7.70 6.22 -15.85
N SER A 169 -9.01 6.14 -15.65
CA SER A 169 -9.70 6.90 -14.60
C SER A 169 -9.27 6.45 -13.19
N PHE A 170 -8.91 5.18 -13.03
CA PHE A 170 -8.38 4.67 -11.75
C PHE A 170 -7.05 5.33 -11.36
N LEU A 171 -6.18 5.60 -12.33
CA LEU A 171 -4.91 6.27 -12.07
C LEU A 171 -5.11 7.72 -11.58
N ILE A 172 -6.10 8.41 -12.14
CA ILE A 172 -6.49 9.74 -11.69
C ILE A 172 -7.07 9.69 -10.28
N PHE A 173 -7.96 8.73 -10.00
CA PHE A 173 -8.46 8.44 -8.65
C PHE A 173 -7.30 8.25 -7.66
N GLN A 174 -6.35 7.37 -7.98
CA GLN A 174 -5.20 7.08 -7.14
C GLN A 174 -4.33 8.31 -6.89
N LEU A 175 -4.10 9.14 -7.91
CA LEU A 175 -3.31 10.37 -7.80
C LEU A 175 -3.96 11.37 -6.84
N PHE A 176 -5.26 11.60 -6.95
CA PHE A 176 -5.96 12.54 -6.08
C PHE A 176 -6.02 12.05 -4.63
N VAL A 177 -6.33 10.77 -4.38
CA VAL A 177 -6.32 10.25 -3.00
C VAL A 177 -4.90 10.31 -2.41
N SER A 178 -3.87 9.96 -3.19
CA SER A 178 -2.48 10.09 -2.74
C SER A 178 -2.14 11.54 -2.40
N THR A 179 -2.60 12.50 -3.21
CA THR A 179 -2.39 13.93 -2.94
C THR A 179 -3.03 14.36 -1.62
N ILE A 180 -4.27 13.92 -1.34
CA ILE A 180 -4.95 14.20 -0.06
C ILE A 180 -4.10 13.67 1.10
N VAL A 181 -3.70 12.40 1.06
CA VAL A 181 -2.94 11.78 2.15
C VAL A 181 -1.60 12.46 2.34
N LEU A 182 -0.88 12.77 1.27
CA LEU A 182 0.43 13.42 1.33
C LEU A 182 0.35 14.85 1.91
N LEU A 183 -0.74 15.59 1.68
CA LEU A 183 -0.99 16.87 2.35
C LEU A 183 -1.19 16.69 3.86
N PHE A 184 -1.92 15.65 4.29
CA PHE A 184 -2.07 15.32 5.70
C PHE A 184 -0.77 14.85 6.34
N VAL A 185 0.08 14.08 5.64
CA VAL A 185 1.42 13.70 6.11
C VAL A 185 2.27 14.93 6.41
N MET A 186 2.24 15.94 5.53
CA MET A 186 2.94 17.22 5.77
C MET A 186 2.40 17.94 7.01
N TYR A 187 1.08 18.04 7.13
CA TYR A 187 0.41 18.62 8.30
C TYR A 187 0.83 17.88 9.58
N HIS A 188 0.79 16.55 9.60
CA HIS A 188 1.17 15.75 10.74
C HIS A 188 2.65 15.92 11.10
N ALA A 189 3.55 15.95 10.11
CA ALA A 189 4.96 16.25 10.33
C ALA A 189 5.19 17.62 11.01
N GLN A 190 4.42 18.64 10.63
CA GLN A 190 4.48 19.96 11.28
C GLN A 190 3.99 19.88 12.74
N THR A 191 2.88 19.21 13.01
CA THR A 191 2.36 19.05 14.39
C THR A 191 3.31 18.25 15.30
N ILE A 192 4.05 17.29 14.74
CA ILE A 192 5.01 16.44 15.47
C ILE A 192 6.28 17.24 15.81
N ASN A 193 6.83 17.98 14.85
CA ASN A 193 8.04 18.78 15.02
C ASN A 193 7.80 20.05 15.87
N GLY A 194 6.57 20.54 15.92
CA GLY A 194 6.13 21.63 16.78
C GLY A 194 6.68 23.01 16.40
N GLY A 195 6.43 24.01 17.26
CA GLY A 195 6.81 25.40 17.00
C GLY A 195 5.89 26.14 16.01
N ARG A 196 4.66 25.65 15.85
CA ARG A 196 3.61 26.11 14.92
C ARG A 196 2.30 26.37 15.68
N PHE A 197 1.26 26.84 14.99
CA PHE A 197 -0.05 27.17 15.61
C PHE A 197 -0.64 26.01 16.41
N ALA A 198 -0.62 24.79 15.85
CA ALA A 198 -1.01 23.58 16.58
C ALA A 198 0.19 22.63 16.72
N GLU A 199 0.37 22.09 17.92
CA GLU A 199 1.40 21.10 18.21
C GLU A 199 0.82 19.90 18.96
N MET A 200 1.35 18.71 18.66
CA MET A 200 0.97 17.50 19.36
C MET A 200 1.59 17.47 20.75
N ARG A 201 0.88 16.91 21.74
CA ARG A 201 1.40 16.82 23.11
C ARG A 201 2.56 15.85 23.16
N LEU A 202 3.57 16.17 23.99
CA LEU A 202 4.79 15.34 24.12
C LEU A 202 4.52 13.93 24.67
N ASN A 203 3.37 13.70 25.29
CA ASN A 203 2.97 12.38 25.80
C ASN A 203 2.23 11.53 24.76
N ASP A 204 1.76 12.10 23.66
CA ASP A 204 0.92 11.42 22.65
C ASP A 204 1.77 10.80 21.52
N HIS A 205 2.96 10.28 21.83
CA HIS A 205 3.88 9.73 20.82
C HIS A 205 3.32 8.47 20.14
N LEU A 206 2.58 7.65 20.88
CA LEU A 206 1.88 6.48 20.32
C LEU A 206 0.84 6.89 19.27
N LEU A 207 -0.02 7.85 19.63
CA LEU A 207 -1.02 8.40 18.70
C LEU A 207 -0.37 9.02 17.46
N ALA A 208 0.69 9.81 17.64
CA ALA A 208 1.41 10.42 16.53
C ALA A 208 1.99 9.36 15.58
N SER A 209 2.59 8.30 16.15
CA SER A 209 3.17 7.21 15.37
C SER A 209 2.11 6.42 14.61
N LEU A 210 0.94 6.25 15.23
CA LEU A 210 -0.20 5.53 14.67
C LEU A 210 -0.81 6.29 13.49
N ILE A 211 -0.95 7.62 13.60
CA ILE A 211 -1.45 8.47 12.52
C ILE A 211 -0.54 8.36 11.29
N LEU A 212 0.78 8.52 11.44
CA LEU A 212 1.70 8.37 10.31
C LEU A 212 1.71 6.96 9.72
N PHE A 213 1.53 5.93 10.56
CA PHE A 213 1.38 4.56 10.07
C PHE A 213 0.09 4.40 9.25
N HIS A 214 -1.02 5.03 9.63
CA HIS A 214 -2.26 5.01 8.85
C HIS A 214 -2.12 5.73 7.51
N ASP A 215 -1.47 6.89 7.49
CA ASP A 215 -1.20 7.60 6.24
C ASP A 215 -0.43 6.71 5.27
N PHE A 216 0.59 6.01 5.78
CA PHE A 216 1.33 5.01 5.02
C PHE A 216 0.43 3.85 4.54
N ILE A 217 -0.42 3.30 5.41
CA ILE A 217 -1.32 2.19 5.06
C ILE A 217 -2.29 2.60 3.95
N ILE A 218 -2.84 3.82 3.98
CA ILE A 218 -3.74 4.29 2.92
C ILE A 218 -2.99 4.41 1.59
N LEU A 219 -1.78 4.97 1.59
CA LEU A 219 -0.95 5.04 0.38
C LEU A 219 -0.59 3.66 -0.16
N PHE A 220 -0.22 2.73 0.73
CA PHE A 220 0.09 1.37 0.35
C PHE A 220 -1.15 0.63 -0.17
N LEU A 221 -2.31 0.86 0.43
CA LEU A 221 -3.59 0.29 0.00
C LEU A 221 -3.91 0.67 -1.46
N LEU A 222 -3.70 1.93 -1.83
CA LEU A 222 -3.90 2.42 -3.19
C LEU A 222 -2.98 1.72 -4.21
N SER A 223 -1.82 1.24 -3.79
CA SER A 223 -0.87 0.57 -4.69
C SER A 223 -1.29 -0.84 -5.10
N PHE A 224 -2.20 -1.50 -4.36
CA PHE A 224 -2.60 -2.90 -4.65
C PHE A 224 -3.22 -3.08 -6.03
N TYR A 225 -3.91 -2.06 -6.55
CA TYR A 225 -4.41 -2.10 -7.92
C TYR A 225 -3.26 -2.33 -8.92
N ALA A 226 -2.19 -1.54 -8.79
CA ALA A 226 -1.01 -1.69 -9.65
C ALA A 226 -0.25 -2.99 -9.38
N GLN A 227 -0.15 -3.42 -8.12
CA GLN A 227 0.51 -4.68 -7.74
C GLN A 227 -0.19 -5.90 -8.36
N ILE A 228 -1.53 -5.94 -8.33
CA ILE A 228 -2.31 -7.09 -8.77
C ILE A 228 -2.46 -7.13 -10.29
N ILE A 229 -2.67 -5.97 -10.93
CA ILE A 229 -2.97 -5.90 -12.37
C ILE A 229 -1.70 -5.76 -13.20
N HIS A 230 -0.83 -4.80 -12.87
CA HIS A 230 0.33 -4.51 -13.70
C HIS A 230 1.51 -5.45 -13.43
N LYS A 231 1.70 -5.89 -12.17
CA LYS A 231 2.74 -6.88 -11.79
C LYS A 231 4.13 -6.47 -12.29
N PHE A 232 4.49 -5.20 -12.09
CA PHE A 232 5.69 -4.60 -12.67
C PHE A 232 6.97 -5.35 -12.27
N ALA A 233 7.19 -5.60 -10.98
CA ALA A 233 8.45 -6.19 -10.49
C ALA A 233 8.56 -7.69 -10.82
N SER A 234 7.45 -8.40 -10.73
CA SER A 234 7.41 -9.84 -11.05
C SER A 234 7.64 -10.12 -12.53
N ARG A 235 7.24 -9.22 -13.45
CA ARG A 235 7.57 -9.35 -14.89
C ARG A 235 9.08 -9.38 -15.15
N TYR A 236 9.86 -8.52 -14.47
CA TYR A 236 11.33 -8.47 -14.66
C TYR A 236 12.07 -9.62 -13.96
N SER A 237 11.48 -10.19 -12.90
CA SER A 237 12.08 -11.30 -12.17
C SER A 237 12.09 -12.60 -12.99
N THR A 238 11.11 -12.79 -13.88
CA THR A 238 11.04 -13.97 -14.76
C THR A 238 11.97 -13.86 -15.97
N THR A 239 12.27 -12.66 -16.46
CA THR A 239 13.12 -12.44 -17.65
C THR A 239 14.62 -12.65 -17.39
N GLY A 240 15.06 -12.70 -16.13
CA GLY A 240 16.45 -12.97 -15.76
C GLY A 240 16.83 -14.46 -15.67
N GLY A 241 15.89 -15.38 -15.89
CA GLY A 241 16.08 -16.83 -15.73
C GLY A 241 16.23 -17.63 -17.03
N GLU A 242 16.04 -17.04 -18.21
CA GLU A 242 16.18 -17.75 -19.48
C GLU A 242 17.57 -17.55 -20.06
N THR A 243 18.52 -18.38 -19.61
CA THR A 243 19.76 -18.65 -20.36
C THR A 243 19.73 -20.09 -20.83
N THR A 244 19.53 -20.21 -22.15
CA THR A 244 19.98 -21.29 -23.05
C THR A 244 19.25 -22.64 -22.98
N THR A 245 18.32 -22.84 -23.91
CA THR A 245 18.42 -23.98 -24.82
C THR A 245 18.00 -23.52 -26.21
N GLN A 246 19.00 -23.21 -27.04
CA GLN A 246 18.84 -22.98 -28.48
C GLN A 246 19.09 -24.30 -29.22
N ASP A 247 18.42 -24.45 -30.35
CA ASP A 247 18.65 -25.37 -31.48
C ASP A 247 17.72 -26.59 -31.63
N ALA A 248 16.67 -26.42 -32.43
CA ALA A 248 16.59 -27.05 -33.76
C ALA A 248 15.58 -26.31 -34.68
N PRO A 249 15.89 -26.06 -35.97
CA PRO A 249 15.05 -25.30 -36.89
C PRO A 249 13.99 -26.16 -37.62
N PRO A 250 12.94 -25.55 -38.21
CA PRO A 250 11.92 -26.26 -38.96
C PRO A 250 12.41 -26.57 -40.37
N ASP A 251 12.42 -27.85 -40.75
CA ASP A 251 12.75 -28.30 -42.09
C ASP A 251 11.51 -28.20 -43.00
N SER A 252 11.59 -27.35 -44.02
CA SER A 252 10.61 -27.25 -45.11
C SER A 252 11.35 -27.06 -46.43
N GLY A 253 11.30 -28.04 -47.33
CA GLY A 253 11.87 -27.92 -48.67
C GLY A 253 11.88 -29.20 -49.51
N SER A 254 10.76 -29.49 -50.17
CA SER A 254 10.60 -30.02 -51.54
C SER A 254 11.74 -30.77 -52.27
N GLY A 255 11.44 -31.96 -52.82
CA GLY A 255 12.10 -32.52 -54.01
C GLY A 255 11.51 -33.86 -54.49
N PRO A 256 11.49 -34.18 -55.82
CA PRO A 256 10.52 -35.08 -56.45
C PRO A 256 11.06 -36.45 -56.92
N ASP A 257 10.13 -37.29 -57.39
CA ASP A 257 10.26 -38.40 -58.35
C ASP A 257 10.88 -39.77 -57.94
N SER A 258 10.10 -40.82 -58.28
CA SER A 258 10.37 -42.26 -58.51
C SER A 258 9.44 -43.14 -57.67
N GLY A 259 8.66 -44.12 -58.15
CA GLY A 259 8.36 -44.73 -59.46
C GLY A 259 7.22 -45.76 -59.21
N PRO A 260 6.68 -46.45 -60.23
CA PRO A 260 5.39 -47.13 -60.14
C PRO A 260 5.49 -48.66 -59.92
N SER A 261 4.56 -49.21 -59.14
CA SER A 261 4.17 -50.64 -59.09
C SER A 261 2.90 -50.71 -58.22
N GLY A 262 1.73 -51.17 -58.63
CA GLY A 262 1.41 -52.30 -59.51
C GLY A 262 0.73 -53.37 -58.64
N SER A 263 -0.45 -53.84 -59.07
CA SER A 263 -1.32 -54.91 -58.49
C SER A 263 -2.12 -54.55 -57.23
N ASP A 264 -3.35 -55.01 -57.00
CA ASP A 264 -4.44 -55.63 -57.77
C ASP A 264 -5.62 -55.78 -56.79
N SER A 265 -6.86 -55.83 -57.31
CA SER A 265 -8.06 -56.51 -56.73
C SER A 265 -8.59 -55.98 -55.37
N GLU A 266 -9.90 -55.88 -55.07
CA GLU A 266 -11.12 -56.48 -55.61
C GLU A 266 -12.34 -55.74 -55.00
N ARG A 267 -13.46 -55.68 -55.75
CA ARG A 267 -14.91 -55.74 -55.34
C ARG A 267 -15.37 -55.11 -54.00
N GLY A 268 -16.47 -54.36 -53.91
CA GLY A 268 -17.57 -54.08 -54.84
C GLY A 268 -18.80 -53.52 -54.09
N SER A 269 -19.68 -52.88 -54.86
CA SER A 269 -21.16 -52.79 -54.75
C SER A 269 -21.88 -52.21 -53.52
N GLY A 270 -22.81 -51.28 -53.82
CA GLY A 270 -24.02 -50.94 -53.04
C GLY A 270 -24.07 -49.46 -52.65
N ASP A 271 -24.56 -48.50 -53.44
CA ASP A 271 -25.92 -48.26 -53.96
C ASP A 271 -26.91 -47.60 -52.96
N VAL A 272 -27.54 -46.50 -53.44
CA VAL A 272 -28.74 -45.75 -52.99
C VAL A 272 -28.76 -45.17 -51.56
N GLY A 273 -29.10 -43.91 -51.27
CA GLY A 273 -29.79 -42.84 -52.00
C GLY A 273 -30.82 -42.19 -51.06
N GLY A 274 -31.09 -40.89 -51.25
CA GLY A 274 -32.17 -40.15 -50.57
C GLY A 274 -31.70 -38.96 -49.75
#